data_AF-A0A0B7IX90-F1
#
_entry.id   AF-A0A0B7IX90-F1
#
_cell.length_a   1.000
_cell.length_b   1.000
_cell.length_c   1.000
_cell.angle_alpha   90.00
_cell.angle_beta   90.00
_cell.angle_gamma   90.00
#
_symmetry.space_group_name_H-M   'P 1'
#
loop_
_entity.id
_entity.type
_entity.pdbx_description
1 polymer ?
#
loop_
_entity_poly.entity_id
_entity_poly.type
_entity_poly.pdbx_seq_one_letter_code
_entity_poly.pdbx_strand_id
1 'polypeptide(L)' 'MHIEFHDMSENKVNDEDEVICMCSGTTRAKVRLLFEQGLDAEAISRRTGALSGCGGCEWEIADMLKALTAEKAGH' A
#
# COMPACT_ATOMS: atom_id res chain seq x y z
N MET A 1 -20.65 -1.01 39.56
CA MET A 1 -19.52 -0.75 38.65
C MET A 1 -19.91 -1.31 37.29
N HIS A 2 -20.42 -0.46 36.38
CA HIS A 2 -20.60 -0.87 34.99
C HIS A 2 -19.23 -0.73 34.32
N ILE A 3 -18.59 -1.88 34.07
CA ILE A 3 -17.36 -1.97 33.29
C ILE A 3 -17.81 -2.06 31.84
N GLU A 4 -17.80 -0.92 31.16
CA GLU A 4 -17.88 -0.85 29.70
C GLU A 4 -16.57 -1.38 29.14
N PHE A 5 -16.54 -2.66 28.78
CA PHE A 5 -15.50 -3.24 27.96
C PHE A 5 -15.65 -2.69 26.54
N HIS A 6 -15.08 -1.51 26.29
CA HIS A 6 -14.80 -1.08 24.94
C HIS A 6 -13.81 -2.08 24.32
N ASP A 7 -14.35 -2.90 23.43
CA ASP A 7 -13.80 -3.25 22.12
C ASP A 7 -12.27 -3.44 22.10
N MET A 8 -11.80 -4.67 22.36
CA MET A 8 -10.50 -5.11 21.81
C MET A 8 -10.71 -5.44 20.33
N SER A 9 -10.77 -4.35 19.56
CA SER A 9 -10.64 -4.25 18.12
C SER A 9 -9.83 -5.39 17.53
N GLU A 10 -10.44 -6.11 16.60
CA GLU A 10 -9.80 -7.06 15.70
C GLU A 10 -8.42 -6.56 15.29
N ASN A 11 -7.37 -7.21 15.77
CA ASN A 11 -6.02 -7.07 15.24
C ASN A 11 -6.00 -7.78 13.88
N LYS A 12 -6.74 -7.25 12.90
CA LYS A 12 -6.46 -7.52 11.50
C LYS A 12 -5.03 -7.05 11.33
N VAL A 13 -4.13 -8.00 11.10
CA VAL A 13 -2.78 -7.67 10.63
C VAL A 13 -3.02 -6.97 9.30
N ASN A 14 -3.18 -5.65 9.36
CA ASN A 14 -3.46 -4.82 8.22
C ASN A 14 -2.15 -4.78 7.45
N ASP A 15 -2.02 -5.74 6.53
CA ASP A 15 -0.95 -5.85 5.53
C ASP A 15 -0.73 -4.52 4.76
N GLU A 16 -1.72 -3.64 4.83
CA GLU A 16 -1.75 -2.22 4.48
C GLU A 16 -0.59 -1.40 5.09
N ASP A 17 -0.26 -1.60 6.36
CA ASP A 17 0.81 -0.87 7.06
C ASP A 17 2.22 -1.46 6.76
N GLU A 18 2.30 -2.54 6.00
CA GLU A 18 3.58 -3.15 5.63
C GLU A 18 4.41 -2.18 4.77
N VAL A 19 5.67 -1.95 5.18
CA VAL A 19 6.65 -1.17 4.42
C VAL A 19 7.21 -2.03 3.30
N ILE A 20 6.75 -1.76 2.07
CA ILE A 20 7.21 -2.46 0.86
C ILE A 20 8.47 -1.83 0.25
N CYS A 21 8.79 -0.58 0.61
CA CYS A 21 10.00 0.09 0.14
C CYS A 21 10.77 0.71 1.30
N MET A 22 11.78 -0.01 1.79
CA MET A 22 12.61 0.39 2.94
C MET A 22 13.35 1.72 2.73
N CYS A 23 13.76 2.01 1.49
CA CYS A 23 14.55 3.21 1.18
C CYS A 23 13.76 4.52 1.31
N SER A 24 12.46 4.48 1.03
CA SER A 24 11.56 5.64 1.13
C SER A 24 10.54 5.53 2.25
N GLY A 25 10.46 4.38 2.93
CA GLY A 25 9.43 4.09 3.92
C GLY A 25 8.03 3.98 3.31
N THR A 26 7.93 3.60 2.03
CA THR A 26 6.62 3.48 1.36
C THR A 26 5.91 2.21 1.80
N THR A 27 4.65 2.36 2.23
CA THR A 27 3.79 1.25 2.64
C THR A 27 2.85 0.78 1.53
N ARG A 28 2.34 -0.45 1.66
CA ARG A 28 1.37 -1.04 0.74
C ARG A 28 0.09 -0.19 0.63
N ALA A 29 -0.46 0.27 1.76
CA ALA A 29 -1.63 1.16 1.79
C ALA A 29 -1.42 2.42 0.95
N LYS A 30 -0.23 3.02 1.04
CA LYS A 30 0.06 4.28 0.36
C LYS A 30 0.08 4.11 -1.16
N VAL A 31 0.62 2.99 -1.66
CA VAL A 31 0.60 2.68 -3.10
C VAL A 31 -0.81 2.38 -3.58
N ARG A 32 -1.59 1.58 -2.83
CA ARG A 32 -2.99 1.28 -3.15
C ARG A 32 -3.83 2.55 -3.24
N LEU A 33 -3.75 3.41 -2.23
CA LEU A 33 -4.47 4.68 -2.18
C LEU A 33 -4.17 5.58 -3.39
N LEU A 34 -2.91 5.65 -3.83
CA LEU A 34 -2.52 6.44 -5.00
C LEU A 34 -3.02 5.79 -6.30
N PHE A 35 -2.98 4.46 -6.41
CA PHE A 35 -3.54 3.76 -7.56
C PHE A 35 -5.06 3.95 -7.67
N GLU A 36 -5.78 3.91 -6.54
CA GLU A 36 -7.22 4.16 -6.50
C GLU A 36 -7.59 5.59 -6.93
N GLN A 37 -6.72 6.57 -6.64
CA GLN A 37 -6.82 7.93 -7.16
C GLN A 37 -6.56 8.03 -8.67
N GLY A 38 -6.20 6.93 -9.34
CA GLY A 38 -5.91 6.86 -10.76
C GLY A 38 -4.48 7.22 -11.12
N LEU A 39 -3.56 7.23 -10.15
CA LEU A 39 -2.13 7.43 -10.43
C LEU A 39 -1.49 6.13 -10.93
N ASP A 40 -0.67 6.29 -11.97
CA ASP A 40 0.20 5.25 -12.50
C ASP A 40 1.51 5.10 -11.71
N ALA A 41 2.28 4.05 -12.02
CA ALA A 41 3.54 3.72 -11.34
C ALA A 41 4.54 4.88 -11.32
N GLU A 42 4.63 5.66 -12.40
CA GLU A 42 5.54 6.82 -12.47
C GLU A 42 5.07 7.91 -11.52
N ALA A 43 3.78 8.25 -11.54
CA ALA A 43 3.22 9.24 -10.65
C ALA A 43 3.35 8.81 -9.17
N ILE A 44 3.14 7.53 -8.87
CA ILE A 44 3.37 6.94 -7.53
C ILE A 44 4.84 7.10 -7.12
N SER A 45 5.78 6.79 -8.02
CA SER A 45 7.22 6.96 -7.77
C SER A 45 7.57 8.40 -7.41
N ARG A 46 7.09 9.37 -8.20
CA ARG A 46 7.33 10.80 -7.96
C ARG A 46 6.74 11.29 -6.63
N ARG A 47 5.61 10.73 -6.20
CA ARG A 47 4.92 11.13 -4.95
C ARG A 47 5.48 10.48 -3.70
N THR A 48 6.01 9.26 -3.82
CA THR A 48 6.44 8.45 -2.67
C THR A 48 7.96 8.34 -2.56
N GLY A 49 8.70 8.60 -3.63
CA GLY A 49 10.12 8.28 -3.72
C GLY A 49 10.41 6.79 -3.86
N ALA A 50 9.38 5.92 -3.90
CA ALA A 50 9.57 4.52 -4.28
C ALA A 50 10.02 4.45 -5.75
N LEU A 51 10.77 3.41 -6.14
CA LEU A 51 11.29 3.20 -7.51
C LEU A 51 12.36 4.19 -8.00
N SER A 52 12.51 5.37 -7.40
CA SER A 52 13.53 6.36 -7.79
C SER A 52 14.78 6.31 -6.93
N GLY A 53 14.74 5.56 -5.82
CA GLY A 53 15.87 5.36 -4.91
C GLY A 53 16.69 4.11 -5.27
N CYS A 54 16.69 3.14 -4.36
CA CYS A 54 17.54 1.94 -4.44
C CYS A 54 17.05 0.84 -5.40
N GLY A 55 15.86 0.96 -5.98
CA GLY A 55 15.26 -0.06 -6.86
C GLY A 55 14.75 -1.34 -6.17
N GLY A 56 15.05 -1.57 -4.89
CA GLY A 56 14.70 -2.82 -4.23
C GLY A 56 13.20 -3.17 -4.19
N CYS A 57 12.32 -2.18 -4.33
CA CYS A 57 10.86 -2.34 -4.28
C CYS A 57 10.18 -2.36 -5.67
N GLU A 58 10.95 -2.40 -6.76
CA GLU A 58 10.45 -2.38 -8.15
C GLU A 58 9.50 -3.52 -8.46
N TRP A 59 9.92 -4.74 -8.13
CA TRP A 59 9.14 -5.94 -8.39
C TRP A 59 7.88 -6.00 -7.54
N GLU A 60 8.00 -5.69 -6.25
CA GLU A 60 6.89 -5.65 -5.30
C GLU A 60 5.79 -4.68 -5.75
N ILE A 61 6.16 -3.45 -6.12
CA ILE A 61 5.20 -2.44 -6.58
C ILE A 61 4.60 -2.84 -7.92
N ALA A 62 5.40 -3.35 -8.86
CA ALA A 62 4.90 -3.76 -10.16
C ALA A 62 3.88 -4.91 -10.05
N ASP A 63 4.13 -5.88 -9.17
CA ASP A 63 3.21 -6.99 -8.92
C ASP A 63 1.91 -6.52 -8.28
N MET A 64 2.01 -5.68 -7.24
CA MET A 64 0.83 -5.08 -6.61
C MET A 64 -0.03 -4.28 -7.60
N LEU A 65 0.58 -3.44 -8.44
CA LEU A 65 -0.18 -2.64 -9.41
C LEU A 65 -0.89 -3.53 -10.45
N LYS A 66 -0.27 -4.64 -10.86
CA LYS A 66 -0.92 -5.63 -11.73
C LYS A 66 -2.10 -6.28 -11.03
N ALA A 67 -1.94 -6.71 -9.78
CA ALA A 67 -3.01 -7.30 -8.99
C ALA A 67 -4.19 -6.33 -8.84
N LEU A 68 -3.93 -5.08 -8.42
CA LEU A 68 -4.94 -4.05 -8.27
C LEU A 68 -5.66 -3.71 -9.59
N THR A 69 -4.92 -3.70 -10.70
CA THR A 69 -5.52 -3.49 -12.04
C THR A 69 -6.44 -4.66 -12.42
N ALA A 70 -6.03 -5.89 -12.14
CA ALA A 70 -6.85 -7.08 -12.38
C ALA A 70 -8.11 -7.08 -11.50
N GLU A 71 -7.99 -6.71 -10.22
CA GLU A 71 -9.14 -6.54 -9.33
C GLU A 71 -10.11 -5.47 -9.84
N LYS A 72 -9.60 -4.32 -10.32
CA LYS A 72 -10.42 -3.24 -10.85
C LYS A 72 -11.08 -3.56 -12.20
N ALA A 73 -10.50 -4.45 -12.99
CA ALA A 73 -11.03 -4.89 -14.28
C ALA A 73 -12.08 -6.01 -14.16
N GLY A 74 -12.14 -6.70 -13.01
CA GLY A 74 -13.10 -7.76 -12.72
C GLY A 74 -14.39 -7.31 -12.03
N HIS A 75 -14.59 -6.01 -11.83
CA HIS A 75 -15.79 -5.39 -11.25
C HIS A 75 -16.48 -4.50 -12.29
#